data_AF-A0A0D3S0U8-F1
#
_entry.id   AF-A0A0D3S0U8-F1
#
_cell.length_a   1.000
_cell.length_b   1.000
_cell.length_c   1.000
_cell.angle_alpha   90.00
_cell.angle_beta   90.00
_cell.angle_gamma   90.00
#
_symmetry.space_group_name_H-M   'P 1'
#
loop_
_entity.id
_entity.type
_entity.pdbx_description
1 polymer ?
#
loop_
_entity_poly.entity_id
_entity_poly.type
_entity_poly.pdbx_seq_one_letter_code
_entity_poly.pdbx_strand_id
1 'polypeptide(L)'
;YRGATVAVKQVKKCSKNSLASRQSFWAELNVARLDHQNVVRIIAASTCSPAEQDSLGTIIMEYVGNSSLHHVIYGTNWVTAKRRDDDPGCGQESLNLTQCLRYSCDIVAGLVFLHSQLIVHLDLKPANIFITEQNICK
;
A
#
# COMPACT_ATOMS: atom_id res chain seq x y z
N TYR A 1 16.36 -4.31 3.01
CA TYR A 1 16.59 -4.65 4.43
C TYR A 1 17.04 -6.10 4.52
N ARG A 2 18.24 -6.40 5.07
CA ARG A 2 18.83 -7.75 5.08
C ARG A 2 18.80 -8.47 3.71
N GLY A 3 19.11 -7.74 2.62
CA GLY A 3 19.11 -8.28 1.26
C GLY A 3 17.75 -8.32 0.54
N ALA A 4 16.63 -8.05 1.22
CA ALA A 4 15.30 -7.97 0.59
C ALA A 4 14.90 -6.53 0.21
N THR A 5 14.17 -6.37 -0.89
CA THR A 5 13.52 -5.11 -1.28
C THR A 5 12.44 -4.73 -0.27
N VAL A 6 12.40 -3.46 0.13
CA VAL A 6 11.45 -2.94 1.11
C VAL A 6 10.95 -1.56 0.69
N ALA A 7 9.73 -1.22 1.12
CA ALA A 7 9.22 0.13 1.01
C ALA A 7 9.61 0.92 2.27
N VAL A 8 10.15 2.12 2.08
CA VAL A 8 10.58 2.98 3.19
C VAL A 8 9.78 4.27 3.15
N LYS A 9 9.04 4.53 4.23
CA LYS A 9 8.27 5.76 4.40
C LYS A 9 8.94 6.63 5.45
N GLN A 10 9.45 7.77 5.02
CA GLN A 10 9.99 8.79 5.91
C GLN A 10 8.89 9.80 6.25
N VAL A 11 8.49 9.88 7.51
CA VAL A 11 7.44 10.80 7.95
C VAL A 11 8.07 12.12 8.34
N LYS A 12 7.75 13.18 7.60
CA LYS A 12 8.28 14.53 7.87
C LYS A 12 7.61 15.16 9.09
N LYS A 13 8.37 15.99 9.82
CA LYS A 13 7.83 16.87 10.86
C LYS A 13 7.05 17.98 10.16
N CYS A 14 5.82 18.25 10.61
CA CYS A 14 5.09 19.44 10.18
C CYS A 14 5.14 20.48 11.30
N SER A 15 5.86 21.59 11.10
CA SER A 15 5.97 22.65 12.12
C SER A 15 4.65 23.36 12.39
N LYS A 16 3.78 23.47 11.39
CA LYS A 16 2.44 24.08 11.51
C LYS A 16 1.45 23.20 12.28
N ASN A 17 1.60 21.87 12.23
CA ASN A 17 0.74 20.94 12.95
C ASN A 17 1.53 19.70 13.41
N SER A 18 2.40 19.90 14.40
CA SER A 18 3.32 18.87 14.89
C SER A 18 2.57 17.71 15.54
N LEU A 19 1.47 17.99 16.26
CA LEU A 19 0.61 16.99 16.88
C LEU A 19 -0.01 16.06 15.84
N ALA A 20 -0.60 16.60 14.76
CA ALA A 20 -1.19 15.76 13.72
C ALA A 20 -0.14 14.89 13.01
N SER A 21 1.05 15.42 12.73
CA SER A 21 2.12 14.61 12.12
C SER A 21 2.59 13.47 13.04
N ARG A 22 2.67 13.70 14.36
CA ARG A 22 2.96 12.65 15.34
C ARG A 22 1.84 11.62 15.40
N GLN A 23 0.58 12.07 15.46
CA GLN A 23 -0.58 11.18 15.50
C GLN A 23 -0.63 10.30 14.24
N SER A 24 -0.38 10.86 13.06
CA SER A 24 -0.31 10.10 11.82
C SER A 24 0.79 9.04 11.86
N PHE A 25 1.99 9.39 12.34
CA PHE A 25 3.09 8.43 12.49
C PHE A 25 2.72 7.27 13.42
N TRP A 26 2.13 7.57 14.58
CA TRP A 26 1.71 6.53 15.53
C TRP A 26 0.53 5.70 15.03
N ALA A 27 -0.42 6.32 14.33
CA ALA A 27 -1.56 5.62 13.75
C ALA A 27 -1.13 4.54 12.75
N GLU A 28 -0.09 4.81 11.95
CA GLU A 28 0.49 3.78 11.06
C GLU A 28 1.08 2.60 11.82
N LEU A 29 1.60 2.82 13.03
CA LEU A 29 2.15 1.75 13.86
C LEU A 29 1.09 0.94 14.61
N ASN A 30 -0.20 1.30 14.52
CA ASN A 30 -1.28 0.49 15.13
C ASN A 30 -1.39 -0.90 14.51
N VAL A 31 -0.96 -1.06 13.26
CA VAL A 31 -0.89 -2.37 12.57
C VAL A 31 0.48 -3.02 12.70
N ALA A 32 1.36 -2.51 13.56
CA ALA A 32 2.64 -3.14 13.83
C ALA A 32 2.44 -4.57 14.36
N ARG A 33 3.29 -5.49 13.90
CA ARG A 33 3.24 -6.93 14.24
C ARG A 33 2.03 -7.70 13.72
N LEU A 34 1.18 -7.07 12.90
CA LEU A 34 0.18 -7.81 12.14
C LEU A 34 0.84 -8.53 10.96
N ASP A 35 0.35 -9.72 10.64
CA ASP A 35 0.79 -10.52 9.52
C ASP A 35 -0.43 -11.20 8.88
N HIS A 36 -0.77 -10.77 7.67
CA HIS A 36 -1.91 -11.27 6.91
C HIS A 36 -1.66 -11.15 5.41
N GLN A 37 -2.21 -12.07 4.63
CA GLN A 37 -2.00 -12.11 3.18
C GLN A 37 -2.47 -10.84 2.47
N ASN A 38 -3.51 -10.17 2.98
CA ASN A 38 -4.12 -8.97 2.40
C ASN A 38 -3.93 -7.71 3.27
N VAL A 39 -2.87 -7.64 4.06
CA VAL A 39 -2.47 -6.44 4.81
C VAL A 39 -0.96 -6.24 4.65
N VAL A 40 -0.55 -5.02 4.30
CA VAL A 40 0.88 -4.68 4.17
C VAL A 40 1.59 -4.80 5.53
N ARG A 41 2.61 -5.66 5.59
CA ARG A 41 3.38 -5.91 6.80
C ARG A 41 4.38 -4.80 7.10
N ILE A 42 4.33 -4.28 8.33
CA ILE A 42 5.39 -3.44 8.90
C ILE A 42 6.53 -4.32 9.37
N ILE A 43 7.73 -4.12 8.82
CA ILE A 43 8.93 -4.88 9.16
C ILE A 43 9.64 -4.25 10.37
N ALA A 44 9.78 -2.93 10.36
CA ALA A 44 10.43 -2.18 11.42
C ALA A 44 9.99 -0.71 11.40
N ALA A 45 10.15 -0.03 12.53
CA ALA A 45 10.01 1.41 12.60
C ALA A 45 11.12 1.98 13.48
N SER A 46 11.52 3.21 13.20
CA SER A 46 12.46 3.98 14.02
C SER A 46 11.94 5.39 14.20
N THR A 47 12.20 5.96 15.36
CA THR A 47 11.99 7.39 15.63
C THR A 47 13.32 8.11 15.46
N CYS A 48 13.29 9.34 14.95
CA CYS A 48 14.51 10.13 14.82
C CYS A 48 14.87 10.78 16.16
N SER A 49 16.17 10.84 16.46
CA SER A 49 16.69 11.61 17.60
C SER A 49 16.29 13.09 17.46
N PRO A 50 15.99 13.81 18.56
CA PRO A 50 15.69 15.24 18.50
C PRO A 50 16.81 16.10 17.88
N ALA A 51 18.05 15.58 17.81
CA ALA A 51 19.19 16.28 17.23
C ALA A 51 19.31 16.18 15.69
N GLU A 52 18.61 15.25 15.02
CA GLU A 52 18.71 15.08 13.56
C GLU A 52 17.36 15.23 12.84
N GLN A 53 17.35 16.22 11.93
CA GLN A 53 16.50 16.41 10.74
C GLN A 53 14.97 16.46 10.89
N ASP A 54 14.35 17.10 9.89
CA ASP A 54 12.94 17.44 9.68
C ASP A 54 12.00 16.22 9.52
N SER A 55 12.31 15.10 10.17
CA SER A 55 11.54 13.85 10.14
C SER A 55 11.22 13.34 11.55
N LEU A 56 10.01 12.81 11.70
CA LEU A 56 9.51 12.19 12.94
C LEU A 56 10.06 10.78 13.12
N GLY A 57 10.21 10.07 12.01
CA GLY A 57 10.68 8.70 12.01
C GLY A 57 10.59 8.06 10.63
N THR A 58 11.01 6.81 10.58
CA THR A 58 11.02 5.98 9.38
C THR A 58 10.27 4.70 9.65
N ILE A 59 9.34 4.36 8.76
CA ILE A 59 8.61 3.09 8.76
C ILE A 59 9.13 2.26 7.59
N ILE A 60 9.57 1.04 7.88
CA ILE A 60 10.03 0.05 6.91
C ILE A 60 8.94 -0.99 6.76
N MET A 61 8.42 -1.13 5.56
CA MET A 61 7.33 -2.04 5.21
C MET A 61 7.81 -3.06 4.19
N GLU A 62 7.08 -4.17 4.07
CA GLU A 62 7.24 -5.02 2.89
C GLU A 62 7.01 -4.21 1.62
N TYR A 63 7.77 -4.53 0.57
CA TYR A 63 7.52 -3.97 -0.74
C TYR A 63 6.51 -4.87 -1.46
N VAL A 64 5.32 -4.35 -1.74
CA VAL A 64 4.22 -5.10 -2.35
C VAL A 64 4.30 -5.08 -3.88
N GLY A 65 4.63 -3.92 -4.46
CA GLY A 65 4.67 -3.71 -5.90
C GLY A 65 4.59 -2.23 -6.25
N ASN A 66 4.70 -1.92 -7.54
CA ASN A 66 4.65 -0.55 -8.06
C ASN A 66 3.24 -0.07 -8.43
N SER A 67 2.23 -0.92 -8.33
CA SER A 67 0.86 -0.60 -8.73
C SER A 67 -0.09 -0.63 -7.55
N SER A 68 -1.01 0.34 -7.55
CA SER A 68 -2.16 0.36 -6.65
C SER A 68 -3.44 0.18 -7.44
N LEU A 69 -4.52 -0.18 -6.76
CA LEU A 69 -5.83 -0.32 -7.39
C LEU A 69 -6.28 0.99 -8.06
N HIS A 70 -5.86 2.15 -7.53
CA HIS A 70 -6.08 3.44 -8.18
C HIS A 70 -5.45 3.50 -9.58
N HIS A 71 -4.22 3.01 -9.74
CA HIS A 71 -3.56 2.96 -11.05
C HIS A 71 -4.30 2.03 -12.01
N VAL A 72 -4.86 0.92 -11.52
CA VAL A 72 -5.59 -0.03 -12.36
C VAL A 72 -6.96 0.51 -12.78
N ILE A 73 -7.67 1.23 -11.91
CA ILE A 73 -9.00 1.77 -12.21
C ILE A 73 -8.90 3.05 -13.06
N TYR A 74 -7.97 3.94 -12.73
CA TYR A 74 -7.91 5.30 -13.30
C TYR A 74 -6.67 5.57 -14.16
N GLY A 75 -5.60 4.80 -13.98
CA GLY A 75 -4.34 4.96 -14.72
C GLY A 75 -4.52 4.49 -16.16
N THR A 76 -4.83 5.43 -17.04
CA THR A 76 -5.19 5.17 -18.45
C THR A 76 -4.00 4.75 -19.34
N ASN A 77 -2.82 4.44 -18.78
CA ASN A 77 -1.57 4.25 -19.54
C ASN A 77 -0.75 3.00 -19.13
N TRP A 78 -1.36 1.81 -18.98
CA TRP A 78 -0.62 0.54 -19.19
C TRP A 78 -0.31 0.30 -20.68
N VAL A 79 -0.66 1.23 -21.58
CA VAL A 79 -0.17 1.16 -22.96
C VAL A 79 1.36 1.18 -22.92
N THR A 80 1.99 0.10 -23.41
CA THR A 80 3.43 -0.17 -23.57
C THR A 80 4.16 -0.99 -22.51
N ALA A 81 3.67 -2.20 -22.19
CA ALA A 81 4.60 -3.31 -21.98
C ALA A 81 4.01 -4.66 -22.42
N LYS A 82 4.51 -5.15 -23.56
CA LYS A 82 4.29 -6.45 -24.21
C LYS A 82 2.93 -6.67 -24.89
N ARG A 83 2.76 -6.06 -26.06
CA ARG A 83 2.27 -6.84 -27.21
C ARG A 83 3.23 -6.62 -28.37
N ARG A 84 3.74 -7.73 -28.92
CA ARG A 84 4.42 -7.73 -30.21
C ARG A 84 3.36 -7.36 -31.26
N ASP A 85 3.74 -6.51 -32.20
CA ASP A 85 2.90 -5.66 -33.05
C ASP A 85 2.02 -6.36 -34.11
N ASP A 86 1.30 -7.45 -33.84
CA ASP A 86 0.55 -8.16 -34.90
C ASP A 86 -0.85 -8.70 -34.52
N ASP A 87 -1.58 -8.08 -33.58
CA ASP A 87 -3.00 -8.44 -33.34
C ASP A 87 -3.91 -7.18 -33.31
N PRO A 88 -4.74 -6.93 -34.35
CA PRO A 88 -5.53 -5.70 -34.48
C PRO A 88 -6.81 -5.69 -33.62
N GLY A 89 -6.87 -6.50 -32.55
CA GLY A 89 -8.08 -6.74 -31.77
C GLY A 89 -8.06 -6.35 -30.28
N CYS A 90 -6.99 -5.77 -29.74
CA CYS A 90 -6.88 -5.58 -28.29
C CYS A 90 -7.19 -4.15 -27.82
N GLY A 91 -8.47 -3.90 -27.53
CA GLY A 91 -8.89 -2.76 -26.73
C GLY A 91 -8.24 -2.77 -25.34
N GLN A 92 -8.07 -1.56 -24.81
CA GLN A 92 -7.76 -1.23 -23.42
C GLN A 92 -8.17 -2.35 -22.44
N GLU A 93 -7.21 -3.05 -21.83
CA GLU A 93 -7.48 -4.07 -20.80
C GLU A 93 -7.96 -3.38 -19.52
N SER A 94 -9.23 -3.00 -19.53
CA SER A 94 -9.95 -2.58 -18.33
C SER A 94 -10.12 -3.78 -17.38
N LEU A 95 -10.31 -3.48 -16.09
CA LEU A 95 -10.65 -4.48 -15.08
C LEU A 95 -11.88 -5.29 -15.52
N ASN A 96 -11.69 -6.59 -15.74
CA ASN A 96 -12.81 -7.48 -16.02
C ASN A 96 -13.54 -7.88 -14.73
N LEU A 97 -14.77 -8.39 -14.86
CA LEU A 97 -15.61 -8.76 -13.71
C LEU A 97 -14.93 -9.77 -12.78
N THR A 98 -14.19 -10.73 -13.34
CA THR A 98 -13.47 -11.74 -12.56
C THR A 98 -12.38 -11.11 -11.69
N GLN A 99 -11.62 -10.15 -12.22
CA GLN A 99 -10.62 -9.41 -11.45
C GLN A 99 -11.26 -8.54 -10.36
N CYS A 100 -12.35 -7.84 -10.68
CA CYS A 100 -13.11 -7.05 -9.70
C CYS A 100 -13.56 -7.91 -8.50
N LEU A 101 -14.10 -9.11 -8.77
CA LEU A 101 -14.53 -10.02 -7.71
C LEU A 101 -13.35 -10.52 -6.87
N ARG A 102 -12.23 -10.91 -7.50
CA ARG A 102 -11.02 -11.35 -6.78
C ARG A 102 -10.47 -10.25 -5.87
N TYR A 103 -10.28 -9.05 -6.41
CA TYR A 103 -9.77 -7.92 -5.62
C TYR A 103 -10.73 -7.54 -4.50
N SER A 104 -12.04 -7.63 -4.73
CA SER A 104 -13.03 -7.41 -3.67
C SER A 104 -12.91 -8.45 -2.55
N CYS A 105 -12.72 -9.73 -2.88
CA CYS A 105 -12.50 -10.78 -1.89
C CYS A 105 -11.24 -10.53 -1.06
N ASP A 106 -10.11 -10.18 -1.70
CA ASP A 106 -8.86 -9.87 -1.03
C ASP A 106 -9.00 -8.68 -0.06
N ILE A 107 -9.61 -7.59 -0.52
CA ILE A 107 -9.85 -6.39 0.30
C ILE A 107 -10.72 -6.73 1.52
N VAL A 108 -11.82 -7.48 1.29
CA VAL A 108 -12.70 -7.90 2.39
C VAL A 108 -11.98 -8.82 3.36
N ALA A 109 -11.13 -9.74 2.90
CA ALA A 109 -10.34 -10.60 3.77
C ALA A 109 -9.40 -9.78 4.66
N GLY A 110 -8.71 -8.78 4.10
CA GLY A 110 -7.88 -7.84 4.85
C GLY A 110 -8.67 -7.06 5.90
N LEU A 111 -9.85 -6.54 5.54
CA LEU A 111 -10.73 -5.81 6.46
C LEU A 111 -11.27 -6.69 7.58
N VAL A 112 -11.71 -7.92 7.28
CA VAL A 112 -12.16 -8.89 8.29
C VAL A 112 -11.04 -9.15 9.30
N PHE A 113 -9.82 -9.36 8.82
CA PHE A 113 -8.67 -9.53 9.69
C PHE A 113 -8.40 -8.29 10.56
N LEU A 114 -8.37 -7.08 9.99
CA LEU A 114 -8.16 -5.84 10.75
C LEU A 114 -9.25 -5.64 11.82
N HIS A 115 -10.52 -5.86 11.45
CA HIS A 115 -11.65 -5.73 12.38
C HIS A 115 -11.59 -6.77 13.51
N SER A 116 -11.08 -7.98 13.25
CA SER A 116 -10.83 -8.98 14.30
C SER A 116 -9.80 -8.52 15.34
N GLN A 117 -8.91 -7.60 14.96
CA GLN A 117 -7.91 -6.97 15.82
C GLN A 117 -8.40 -5.62 16.40
N LEU A 118 -9.69 -5.30 16.26
CA LEU A 118 -10.30 -4.03 16.68
C LEU A 118 -9.71 -2.79 15.98
N ILE A 119 -9.19 -2.95 14.77
CA ILE A 119 -8.60 -1.87 13.98
C ILE A 119 -9.53 -1.50 12.83
N VAL A 120 -9.92 -0.23 12.76
CA VAL A 120 -10.68 0.33 11.63
C VAL A 120 -9.71 1.10 10.73
N HIS A 121 -9.71 0.85 9.42
CA HIS A 121 -8.74 1.46 8.49
C HIS A 121 -8.90 2.98 8.35
N LEU A 122 -10.14 3.49 8.39
CA LEU A 122 -10.54 4.92 8.31
C LEU A 122 -10.17 5.70 7.03
N ASP A 123 -9.23 5.22 6.22
CA ASP A 123 -8.85 5.83 4.92
C ASP A 123 -8.85 4.80 3.78
N LEU A 124 -9.88 3.93 3.72
CA LEU A 124 -9.96 2.91 2.67
C LEU A 124 -10.30 3.57 1.33
N LYS A 125 -9.36 3.52 0.38
CA LYS A 125 -9.51 4.05 -0.98
C LYS A 125 -8.60 3.30 -1.95
N PRO A 126 -8.86 3.32 -3.27
CA PRO A 126 -8.03 2.59 -4.25
C PRO A 126 -6.53 2.91 -4.19
N ALA A 127 -6.16 4.12 -3.75
CA ALA A 127 -4.75 4.52 -3.64
C ALA A 127 -4.00 3.83 -2.49
N ASN A 128 -4.73 3.30 -1.49
CA ASN A 128 -4.17 2.59 -0.34
C ASN A 128 -4.27 1.07 -0.48
N ILE A 129 -4.70 0.55 -1.63
CA ILE A 129 -4.71 -0.88 -1.93
C ILE A 129 -3.63 -1.16 -2.96
N PHE A 130 -2.62 -1.93 -2.59
CA PHE A 130 -1.50 -2.31 -3.44
C PHE A 130 -1.75 -3.66 -4.08
N ILE A 131 -1.24 -3.84 -5.30
CA ILE A 131 -1.37 -5.09 -6.04
C ILE A 131 0.01 -5.70 -6.19
N THR A 132 0.15 -6.93 -5.70
CA THR A 132 1.38 -7.73 -5.85
C THR A 132 1.58 -8.18 -7.29
N GLU A 133 2.79 -8.62 -7.62
CA GLU A 133 3.09 -9.21 -8.93
C GLU A 133 2.25 -10.47 -9.21
N GLN A 134 1.74 -11.13 -8.17
CA GLN A 134 0.85 -12.30 -8.25
C GLN A 134 -0.63 -11.93 -8.39
N ASN A 135 -0.97 -10.64 -8.61
CA ASN A 135 -2.34 -10.13 -8.68
C ASN A 135 -3.18 -10.39 -7.41
N ILE A 136 -2.53 -10.27 -6.24
CA ILE A 136 -3.18 -10.30 -4.92
C ILE A 136 -3.19 -8.88 -4.34
N CYS A 137 -4.34 -8.42 -3.83
CA CYS A 137 -4.45 -7.12 -3.17
C CYS A 137 -3.98 -7.17 -1.71
N LYS A 138 -3.28 -6.11 -1.29
CA LYS A 138 -2.85 -5.85 0.09
C LYS A 138 -3.11 -4.41 0.51
#